data_AF-A0A3M2CAB6-F1
#
_entry.id   AF-A0A3M2CAB6-F1
#
_cell.length_a   1.000
_cell.length_b   1.000
_cell.length_c   1.000
_cell.angle_alpha   90.00
_cell.angle_beta   90.00
_cell.angle_gamma   90.00
#
_symmetry.space_group_name_H-M   'P 1'
#
loop_
_entity.id
_entity.type
_entity.pdbx_description
1 polymer ?
#
loop_
_entity_poly.entity_id
_entity_poly.type
_entity_poly.pdbx_seq_one_letter_code
_entity_poly.pdbx_strand_id
1 'polypeptide(L)'
;MLMTVEVAMNEKRVMRLDMGVGGGWTANEVYLRPYSPLALVTFAHGIDVQNARLDLDKGMFIDSVPAGASPGLGQAIATVVIQRAESGRQPAQSF
;
A
#
# COMPACT_ATOMS: atom_id res chain seq x y z
N MET A 1 10.10 -30.90 19.19
CA MET A 1 9.83 -29.62 19.87
C MET A 1 9.80 -28.55 18.79
N LEU A 2 8.62 -28.18 18.31
CA LEU A 2 8.45 -27.16 17.26
C LEU A 2 8.52 -25.79 17.93
N MET A 3 9.57 -25.01 17.64
CA MET A 3 9.64 -23.61 18.01
C MET A 3 8.68 -22.84 17.10
N THR A 4 7.51 -22.49 17.62
CA THR A 4 6.61 -21.52 17.00
C THR A 4 7.31 -20.17 17.07
N VAL A 5 7.84 -19.70 15.94
CA VAL A 5 8.31 -18.32 15.82
C VAL A 5 7.06 -17.44 15.74
N GLU A 6 6.52 -17.07 16.90
CA GLU A 6 5.62 -15.93 17.01
C GLU A 6 6.44 -14.67 16.73
N VAL A 7 6.58 -14.32 15.45
CA VAL A 7 7.05 -13.00 15.07
C VAL A 7 5.98 -12.02 15.54
N ALA A 8 6.31 -11.25 16.57
CA ALA A 8 5.54 -10.12 17.04
C ALA A 8 5.36 -9.10 15.90
N MET A 9 4.38 -9.31 15.02
CA MET A 9 4.02 -8.42 13.93
C MET A 9 2.96 -7.42 14.40
N ASN A 10 3.32 -6.61 15.41
CA ASN A 10 2.47 -5.53 15.90
C ASN A 10 2.83 -4.17 15.28
N GLU A 11 3.67 -4.14 14.25
CA GLU A 11 4.10 -2.91 13.60
C GLU A 11 3.18 -2.57 12.43
N LYS A 12 2.44 -1.47 12.56
CA LYS A 12 1.84 -0.79 11.41
C LYS A 12 2.97 -0.45 10.44
N ARG A 13 2.99 -1.11 9.27
CA ARG A 13 3.97 -0.81 8.22
C ARG A 13 3.44 0.35 7.39
N VAL A 14 4.15 1.47 7.44
CA VAL A 14 3.94 2.60 6.53
C VAL A 14 4.91 2.47 5.38
N MET A 15 4.39 2.42 4.15
CA MET A 15 5.17 2.41 2.93
C MET A 15 4.99 3.74 2.21
N ARG A 16 6.09 4.45 1.92
CA ARG A 16 6.06 5.61 1.03
C ARG A 16 6.01 5.15 -0.41
N LEU A 17 5.07 5.69 -1.18
CA LEU A 17 4.84 5.32 -2.58
C LEU A 17 5.24 6.45 -3.54
N ASP A 18 4.90 7.70 -3.20
CA ASP A 18 5.16 8.92 -3.98
C ASP A 18 4.84 8.74 -5.48
N MET A 19 3.59 8.35 -5.77
CA MET A 19 3.12 8.04 -7.13
C MET A 19 2.08 9.05 -7.60
N GLY A 20 2.32 9.72 -8.73
CA GLY A 20 1.32 10.59 -9.36
C GLY A 20 0.12 9.78 -9.85
N VAL A 21 -1.10 10.20 -9.49
CA VAL A 21 -2.32 9.41 -9.76
C VAL A 21 -3.32 10.09 -10.69
N GLY A 22 -3.02 11.31 -11.16
CA GLY A 22 -3.91 12.10 -12.04
C GLY A 22 -4.61 13.24 -11.30
N GLY A 23 -5.08 14.23 -12.05
CA GLY A 23 -5.81 15.39 -11.49
C GLY A 23 -5.01 16.23 -10.47
N GLY A 24 -3.68 16.16 -10.50
CA GLY A 24 -2.79 16.83 -9.53
C GLY A 24 -2.53 16.04 -8.24
N TRP A 25 -3.16 14.87 -8.06
CA TRP A 25 -3.01 14.06 -6.85
C TRP A 25 -1.77 13.17 -6.88
N THR A 26 -1.21 12.96 -5.70
CA THR A 26 -0.11 12.01 -5.44
C THR A 26 -0.53 11.02 -4.37
N ALA A 27 -0.36 9.72 -4.59
CA ALA A 27 -0.44 8.70 -3.57
C ALA A 27 0.89 8.68 -2.80
N ASN A 28 0.88 9.18 -1.57
CA ASN A 28 2.08 9.42 -0.77
C ASN A 28 2.42 8.22 0.11
N GLU A 29 1.44 7.76 0.88
CA GLU A 29 1.66 6.77 1.94
C GLU A 29 0.63 5.65 1.85
N VAL A 30 1.10 4.43 2.14
CA VAL A 30 0.28 3.23 2.21
C VAL A 30 0.49 2.60 3.58
N TYR A 31 -0.58 2.54 4.37
CA TYR A 31 -0.59 1.92 5.68
C TYR A 31 -1.14 0.50 5.58
N LEU A 32 -0.28 -0.49 5.81
CA LEU A 32 -0.66 -1.90 5.79
C LEU A 32 -1.22 -2.31 7.16
N ARG A 33 -2.40 -2.94 7.16
CA ARG A 33 -2.98 -3.50 8.37
C ARG A 33 -2.41 -4.91 8.61
N PRO A 34 -1.96 -5.23 9.84
CA PRO A 34 -1.59 -6.60 10.18
C PRO A 34 -2.76 -7.55 9.90
N TYR A 35 -2.46 -8.70 9.29
CA TYR A 35 -3.42 -9.79 9.04
C TYR A 35 -4.64 -9.44 8.19
N SER A 36 -4.60 -8.34 7.43
CA SER A 36 -5.70 -7.92 6.56
C SER A 36 -5.15 -7.55 5.18
N PRO A 37 -5.82 -7.93 4.08
CA PRO A 37 -5.42 -7.52 2.73
C PRO A 37 -5.77 -6.06 2.44
N LEU A 38 -6.24 -5.30 3.45
CA LEU A 38 -6.61 -3.91 3.30
C LEU A 38 -5.43 -2.99 3.63
N ALA A 39 -5.19 -2.05 2.73
CA ALA A 39 -4.27 -0.95 2.92
C ALA A 39 -5.02 0.39 2.94
N LEU A 40 -4.61 1.32 3.79
CA LEU A 40 -5.08 2.70 3.72
C LEU A 40 -4.09 3.49 2.87
N VAL A 41 -4.55 4.05 1.76
CA VAL A 41 -3.74 4.90 0.88
C VAL A 41 -4.08 6.36 1.16
N THR A 42 -3.05 7.16 1.38
CA THR A 42 -3.14 8.60 1.55
C THR A 42 -2.78 9.29 0.25
N PHE A 43 -3.71 10.10 -0.26
CA PHE A 43 -3.55 10.96 -1.41
C PHE A 43 -3.39 12.41 -0.95
N ALA A 44 -2.48 13.14 -1.57
CA ALA A 44 -2.28 14.57 -1.33
C ALA A 44 -2.34 15.37 -2.63
N HIS A 45 -2.90 16.58 -2.53
CA HIS A 45 -2.89 17.60 -3.58
C HIS A 45 -2.76 18.98 -2.94
N GLY A 46 -1.58 19.59 -3.01
CA GLY A 46 -1.30 20.82 -2.28
C GLY A 46 -1.47 20.63 -0.77
N ILE A 47 -2.46 21.32 -0.17
CA ILE A 47 -2.82 21.19 1.25
C ILE A 47 -3.91 20.15 1.50
N ASP A 48 -4.57 19.66 0.46
CA ASP A 48 -5.68 18.72 0.57
C ASP A 48 -5.16 17.30 0.74
N VAL A 49 -5.78 16.55 1.66
CA VAL A 49 -5.44 15.16 1.95
C VAL A 49 -6.70 14.31 1.96
N GLN A 50 -6.68 13.20 1.22
CA GLN A 50 -7.77 12.23 1.17
C GLN A 50 -7.22 10.83 1.45
N ASN A 51 -7.96 10.03 2.21
CA ASN A 51 -7.62 8.64 2.46
C ASN A 51 -8.63 7.72 1.80
N ALA A 52 -8.17 6.62 1.20
CA ALA A 52 -9.05 5.57 0.68
C ALA A 52 -8.49 4.18 1.01
N ARG A 53 -9.37 3.24 1.35
CA ARG A 53 -9.01 1.84 1.58
C ARG A 53 -8.89 1.11 0.25
N LEU A 54 -7.75 0.46 0.05
CA LEU A 54 -7.42 -0.42 -1.07
C LEU A 54 -7.48 -1.87 -0.62
N ASP A 55 -8.23 -2.70 -1.33
CA ASP A 55 -8.15 -4.16 -1.25
C ASP A 55 -6.98 -4.62 -2.13
N LEU A 56 -5.90 -5.08 -1.51
CA LEU A 56 -4.66 -5.47 -2.20
C LEU A 56 -4.82 -6.76 -3.01
N ASP A 57 -5.70 -7.68 -2.58
CA ASP A 57 -5.93 -8.94 -3.28
C ASP A 57 -6.68 -8.70 -4.59
N LYS A 58 -7.59 -7.72 -4.59
CA LYS A 58 -8.42 -7.37 -5.75
C LYS A 58 -7.86 -6.22 -6.58
N GLY A 59 -6.89 -5.48 -6.05
CA GLY A 59 -6.37 -4.26 -6.67
C GLY A 59 -7.44 -3.19 -6.88
N MET A 60 -8.38 -3.04 -5.93
CA MET A 60 -9.50 -2.11 -6.06
C MET A 60 -9.77 -1.32 -4.77
N PHE A 61 -10.15 -0.06 -4.93
CA PHE A 61 -10.54 0.77 -3.79
C PHE A 61 -11.95 0.42 -3.32
N ILE A 62 -12.11 0.34 -2.01
CA ILE A 62 -13.40 0.16 -1.32
C ILE A 62 -14.06 1.52 -1.12
N ASP A 63 -13.26 2.55 -0.85
CA ASP A 63 -13.73 3.93 -0.71
C ASP A 63 -13.56 4.70 -2.02
N SER A 64 -14.23 5.85 -2.12
CA SER A 64 -14.05 6.76 -3.25
C SER A 64 -12.62 7.28 -3.31
N VAL A 65 -12.01 7.18 -4.49
CA VAL A 65 -10.72 7.80 -4.81
C VAL A 65 -10.92 9.28 -5.18
N PRO A 66 -9.86 10.11 -5.12
CA PRO A 66 -9.96 11.49 -5.57
C PRO A 66 -10.45 11.63 -7.01
N ALA A 67 -11.20 12.68 -7.28
CA ALA A 67 -11.68 12.98 -8.62
C ALA A 67 -10.50 13.22 -9.57
N GLY A 68 -10.55 12.61 -10.76
CA GLY A 68 -9.45 12.69 -11.73
C GLY A 68 -8.34 11.65 -11.54
N ALA A 69 -8.47 10.75 -10.56
CA ALA A 69 -7.62 9.57 -10.46
C ALA A 69 -7.70 8.70 -11.72
N SER A 70 -6.55 8.23 -12.19
CA SER A 70 -6.44 7.39 -13.39
C SER A 70 -7.22 6.07 -13.24
N PRO A 71 -7.86 5.58 -14.32
CA PRO A 71 -8.40 4.22 -14.35
C PRO A 71 -7.31 3.19 -14.03
N GLY A 72 -7.66 2.13 -13.29
CA GLY A 72 -6.70 1.09 -12.92
C GLY A 72 -5.72 1.46 -11.79
N LEU A 73 -5.86 2.64 -11.18
CA LEU A 73 -5.00 3.09 -10.08
C LEU A 73 -4.89 2.06 -8.93
N GLY A 74 -5.99 1.43 -8.56
CA GLY A 74 -6.00 0.40 -7.51
C GLY A 74 -5.05 -0.75 -7.83
N GLN A 75 -5.06 -1.24 -9.07
CA GLN A 75 -4.18 -2.33 -9.50
C GLN A 75 -2.72 -1.90 -9.54
N ALA A 76 -2.44 -0.68 -10.01
CA ALA A 76 -1.08 -0.13 -10.05
C ALA A 76 -0.49 -0.03 -8.64
N ILE A 77 -1.23 0.54 -7.69
CA ILE A 77 -0.78 0.66 -6.29
C ILE A 77 -0.62 -0.72 -5.65
N ALA A 78 -1.60 -1.62 -5.81
CA ALA A 78 -1.53 -2.96 -5.24
C ALA A 78 -0.29 -3.72 -5.75
N THR A 79 0.00 -3.65 -7.05
CA THR A 79 1.17 -4.28 -7.66
C THR A 79 2.46 -3.78 -7.02
N VAL A 80 2.64 -2.46 -6.90
CA VAL A 80 3.87 -1.88 -6.31
C VAL A 80 3.99 -2.24 -4.83
N VAL A 81 2.88 -2.20 -4.09
CA VAL A 81 2.87 -2.54 -2.65
C VAL A 81 3.26 -4.00 -2.43
N ILE A 82 2.68 -4.93 -3.22
CA ILE A 82 2.99 -6.36 -3.15
C ILE A 82 4.46 -6.59 -3.52
N GLN A 83 4.92 -6.04 -4.65
CA GLN A 83 6.31 -6.17 -5.10
C GLN A 83 7.30 -5.69 -4.02
N ARG A 84 7.07 -4.52 -3.42
CA ARG A 84 7.95 -3.99 -2.37
C ARG A 84 7.89 -4.83 -1.09
N ALA A 85 6.72 -5.37 -0.74
CA ALA A 85 6.57 -6.27 0.40
C ALA A 85 7.32 -7.60 0.18
N GLU A 86 7.36 -8.10 -1.06
CA GLU A 86 8.11 -9.30 -1.46
C GLU A 86 9.63 -9.05 -1.56
N SER A 87 10.06 -7.92 -2.12
CA SER A 87 11.48 -7.55 -2.17
C SER A 87 12.06 -7.34 -0.77
N GLY A 88 11.28 -6.80 0.17
CA GLY A 88 11.67 -6.72 1.58
C GLY A 88 11.69 -8.08 2.30
N ARG A 89 11.21 -9.15 1.66
CA ARG A 89 11.29 -10.55 2.14
C ARG A 89 12.38 -11.36 1.45
N GLN A 90 13.02 -10.85 0.39
CA GLN A 90 14.18 -11.53 -0.17
C GLN A 90 15.33 -11.43 0.85
N PRO A 91 15.82 -12.54 1.44
CA PRO A 91 17.05 -12.49 2.19
C PRO A 91 18.13 -11.98 1.24
N ALA A 92 18.98 -11.08 1.73
CA ALA A 92 20.18 -10.66 1.03
C ALA A 92 20.82 -11.90 0.39
N GLN A 93 20.73 -12.03 -0.92
CA GLN A 93 21.39 -13.11 -1.64
C GLN A 93 22.88 -12.92 -1.32
N SER A 94 23.39 -13.83 -0.51
CA SER A 94 24.82 -13.91 -0.22
C SER A 94 25.49 -14.56 -1.43
N PHE A 95 26.73 -14.12 -1.66
CA PHE A 95 27.73 -14.55 -2.64
C PHE A 95 27.77 -13.75 -3.96
#